data_AF-A0A0M2V7G8-F1
#
_entry.id   AF-A0A0M2V7G8-F1
#
_cell.length_a   1.000
_cell.length_b   1.000
_cell.length_c   1.000
_cell.angle_alpha   90.00
_cell.angle_beta   90.00
_cell.angle_gamma   90.00
#
_symmetry.space_group_name_H-M   'P 1'
#
loop_
_entity.id
_entity.type
_entity.pdbx_description
1 polymer ?
#
loop_
_entity_poly.entity_id
_entity_poly.type
_entity_poly.pdbx_seq_one_letter_code
_entity_poly.pdbx_strand_id
1 'polypeptide(L)'
;MENIAKIVEPIFDATLNLYDFSKYPSSVYNEAKEHFPKLTVSNELIERSLLWKWGHVKKDNYPQKHKELIAEIQAFWPEFKANLTNDPELTFNWWQKKLVKKTRYISIAYLTHLIHNQSNLPIIDQHNFRAMNDLFIRAGHDFLPKKKPSNWDDIVALKKFMAALQLYFPKRSFAEIDRFLMMYGRYHAKR
;
A
#
# COMPACT_ATOMS: atom_id res chain seq x y z
N MET A 1 6.38 -15.42 -14.70
CA MET A 1 5.14 -15.45 -13.88
C MET A 1 4.71 -16.85 -13.52
N GLU A 2 4.66 -17.81 -14.46
CA GLU A 2 4.30 -19.20 -14.16
C GLU A 2 5.12 -19.82 -13.00
N ASN A 3 6.45 -19.66 -13.01
CA ASN A 3 7.31 -20.12 -11.90
C ASN A 3 6.95 -19.45 -10.57
N ILE A 4 6.57 -18.17 -10.58
CA ILE A 4 6.12 -17.46 -9.37
C ILE A 4 4.81 -18.04 -8.88
N ALA A 5 3.86 -18.33 -9.77
CA ALA A 5 2.59 -18.95 -9.40
C ALA A 5 2.81 -20.33 -8.74
N LYS A 6 3.72 -21.16 -9.29
CA LYS A 6 4.13 -22.46 -8.70
C LYS A 6 4.72 -22.32 -7.29
N ILE A 7 5.45 -21.23 -7.00
CA ILE A 7 5.99 -20.94 -5.66
C ILE A 7 4.87 -20.50 -4.70
N VAL A 8 3.94 -19.69 -5.19
CA VAL A 8 2.88 -19.05 -4.40
C VAL A 8 1.74 -20.01 -4.08
N GLU A 9 1.31 -20.83 -5.04
CA GLU A 9 0.15 -21.73 -4.93
C GLU A 9 0.15 -22.58 -3.65
N PRO A 10 1.22 -23.33 -3.30
CA PRO A 10 1.19 -24.22 -2.13
C PRO A 10 1.14 -23.48 -0.79
N ILE A 11 1.43 -22.18 -0.76
CA ILE A 11 1.49 -21.39 0.49
C ILE A 11 0.41 -20.32 0.58
N PHE A 12 -0.36 -20.07 -0.49
CA PHE A 12 -1.23 -18.90 -0.61
C PHE A 12 -2.18 -18.76 0.59
N ASP A 13 -2.98 -19.79 0.85
CA ASP A 13 -4.00 -19.75 1.91
C ASP A 13 -3.39 -19.71 3.29
N ALA A 14 -2.34 -20.50 3.53
CA ALA A 14 -1.63 -20.51 4.81
C ALA A 14 -1.05 -19.13 5.14
N THR A 15 -0.41 -18.48 4.17
CA THR A 15 0.14 -17.13 4.33
C THR A 15 -0.96 -16.06 4.43
N LEU A 16 -2.05 -16.17 3.66
CA LEU A 16 -3.16 -15.23 3.72
C LEU A 16 -3.87 -15.26 5.10
N ASN A 17 -4.00 -16.43 5.70
CA ASN A 17 -4.60 -16.62 7.03
C ASN A 17 -3.79 -15.97 8.17
N LEU A 18 -2.55 -15.53 7.93
CA LEU A 18 -1.76 -14.74 8.88
C LEU A 18 -2.22 -13.27 8.97
N TYR A 19 -3.11 -12.83 8.06
CA TYR A 19 -3.61 -11.46 8.05
C TYR A 19 -4.51 -11.18 9.26
N ASP A 20 -4.10 -10.20 10.06
CA ASP A 20 -4.74 -9.89 11.33
C ASP A 20 -5.73 -8.72 11.19
N PHE A 21 -7.01 -9.05 11.01
CA PHE A 21 -8.10 -8.06 10.94
C PHE A 21 -8.30 -7.25 12.23
N SER A 22 -7.79 -7.72 13.38
CA SER A 22 -7.83 -6.94 14.62
C SER A 22 -6.89 -5.74 14.56
N LYS A 23 -5.79 -5.86 13.79
CA LYS A 23 -4.83 -4.78 13.51
C LYS A 23 -5.24 -3.93 12.30
N TYR A 24 -5.88 -4.56 11.31
CA TYR A 24 -6.32 -3.92 10.07
C TYR A 24 -7.84 -4.09 9.88
N PRO A 25 -8.66 -3.40 10.68
CA PRO A 25 -10.12 -3.54 10.61
C PRO A 25 -10.63 -3.05 9.25
N SER A 26 -11.42 -3.87 8.56
CA SER A 26 -11.93 -3.54 7.23
C SER A 26 -12.88 -2.34 7.23
N SER A 27 -13.58 -2.07 8.33
CA SER A 27 -14.49 -0.93 8.46
C SER A 27 -13.78 0.41 8.23
N VAL A 28 -12.62 0.62 8.87
CA VAL A 28 -11.82 1.86 8.73
C VAL A 28 -11.35 2.06 7.29
N TYR A 29 -10.89 0.99 6.65
CA TYR A 29 -10.42 1.05 5.27
C TYR A 29 -11.56 1.28 4.27
N ASN A 30 -12.72 0.66 4.49
CA ASN A 30 -13.91 0.85 3.65
C ASN A 30 -14.46 2.28 3.76
N GLU A 31 -14.54 2.83 4.97
CA GLU A 31 -14.91 4.23 5.21
C GLU A 31 -13.93 5.19 4.50
N ALA A 32 -12.62 4.93 4.62
CA ALA A 32 -11.62 5.71 3.90
C ALA A 32 -11.81 5.65 2.37
N LYS A 33 -12.03 4.45 1.81
CA LYS A 33 -12.30 4.29 0.38
C LYS A 33 -13.56 5.03 -0.08
N GLU A 34 -14.55 5.21 0.77
CA GLU A 34 -15.76 5.94 0.41
C GLU A 34 -15.53 7.46 0.31
N HIS A 35 -14.76 8.03 1.25
CA HIS A 35 -14.67 9.48 1.41
C HIS A 35 -13.46 10.12 0.73
N PHE A 36 -12.33 9.42 0.60
CA PHE A 36 -11.12 9.99 0.00
C PHE A 36 -11.29 10.37 -1.47
N PRO A 37 -11.89 9.55 -2.36
CA PRO A 37 -12.12 9.93 -3.75
C PRO A 37 -13.05 11.14 -3.91
N LYS A 38 -13.99 11.33 -2.96
CA LYS A 38 -14.95 12.42 -2.94
C LYS A 38 -14.39 13.71 -2.34
N LEU A 39 -13.17 13.67 -1.77
CA LEU A 39 -12.54 14.75 -1.01
C LEU A 39 -13.36 15.28 0.18
N THR A 40 -14.34 14.51 0.66
CA THR A 40 -15.19 14.84 1.82
C THR A 40 -14.58 14.36 3.15
N VAL A 41 -13.32 13.98 3.14
CA VAL A 41 -12.64 13.40 4.31
C VAL A 41 -12.38 14.47 5.38
N SER A 42 -12.68 14.15 6.64
CA SER A 42 -12.37 14.98 7.79
C SER A 42 -10.93 14.73 8.29
N ASN A 43 -10.42 15.62 9.14
CA ASN A 43 -9.10 15.44 9.74
C ASN A 43 -9.01 14.15 10.58
N GLU A 44 -10.09 13.81 11.28
CA GLU A 44 -10.21 12.59 12.08
C GLU A 44 -10.14 11.33 11.19
N LEU A 45 -10.78 11.35 10.02
CA LEU A 45 -10.73 10.23 9.08
C LEU A 45 -9.35 10.12 8.40
N ILE A 46 -8.67 11.24 8.13
CA ILE A 46 -7.27 11.23 7.67
C ILE A 46 -6.38 10.54 8.70
N GLU A 47 -6.48 10.94 9.97
CA GLU A 47 -5.70 10.34 11.07
C GLU A 47 -5.99 8.84 11.18
N ARG A 48 -7.27 8.46 11.34
CA ARG A 48 -7.68 7.05 11.48
C ARG A 48 -7.19 6.20 10.30
N SER A 49 -7.21 6.73 9.08
CA SER A 49 -6.76 6.02 7.88
C SER A 49 -5.24 5.78 7.89
N LEU A 50 -4.45 6.77 8.30
CA LEU A 50 -2.99 6.63 8.41
C LEU A 50 -2.62 5.68 9.55
N LEU A 51 -3.31 5.77 10.69
CA LEU A 51 -3.16 4.80 11.79
C LEU A 51 -3.51 3.39 11.35
N TRP A 52 -4.53 3.19 10.51
CA TRP A 52 -4.83 1.90 9.89
C TRP A 52 -3.66 1.39 9.04
N LYS A 53 -3.07 2.24 8.18
CA LYS A 53 -1.94 1.84 7.33
C LYS A 53 -0.74 1.33 8.14
N TRP A 54 -0.52 1.89 9.33
CA TRP A 54 0.56 1.50 10.24
C TRP A 54 0.18 0.42 11.26
N GLY A 55 -1.08 -0.04 11.30
CA GLY A 55 -1.56 -1.00 12.30
C GLY A 55 -1.57 -0.42 13.72
N HIS A 56 -2.02 0.83 13.86
CA HIS A 56 -2.03 1.62 15.11
C HIS A 56 -3.42 2.06 15.55
N VAL A 57 -4.50 1.63 14.89
CA VAL A 57 -5.89 2.06 15.18
C VAL A 57 -6.28 1.96 16.67
N LYS A 58 -5.77 0.95 17.38
CA LYS A 58 -6.06 0.69 18.80
C LYS A 58 -4.93 1.12 19.75
N LYS A 59 -4.01 1.96 19.30
CA LYS A 59 -2.82 2.37 20.06
C LYS A 59 -2.86 3.87 20.33
N ASP A 60 -2.92 4.24 21.60
CA ASP A 60 -2.93 5.66 22.00
C ASP A 60 -1.53 6.28 21.92
N ASN A 61 -0.48 5.47 22.10
CA ASN A 61 0.91 5.91 22.09
C ASN A 61 1.66 5.42 20.84
N TYR A 62 1.38 6.05 19.69
CA TYR A 62 2.09 5.81 18.44
C TYR A 62 3.24 6.83 18.23
N PRO A 63 4.26 6.51 17.40
CA PRO A 63 5.48 7.31 17.31
C PRO A 63 5.25 8.79 16.97
N GLN A 64 5.99 9.71 17.61
CA GLN A 64 5.85 11.15 17.41
C GLN A 64 5.95 11.58 15.94
N LYS A 65 6.89 10.99 15.18
CA LYS A 65 7.04 11.21 13.73
C LYS A 65 5.78 10.92 12.91
N HIS A 66 4.91 10.02 13.38
CA HIS A 66 3.63 9.72 12.72
C HIS A 66 2.59 10.80 13.05
N LYS A 67 2.57 11.30 14.30
CA LYS A 67 1.73 12.44 14.71
C LYS A 67 2.05 13.68 13.88
N GLU A 68 3.33 14.01 13.76
CA GLU A 68 3.82 15.12 12.93
C GLU A 68 3.39 14.96 11.47
N LEU A 69 3.53 13.77 10.90
CA LEU A 69 3.13 13.51 9.52
C LEU A 69 1.62 13.64 9.32
N ILE A 70 0.80 13.17 10.26
CA ILE A 70 -0.66 13.34 10.23
C ILE A 70 -0.99 14.84 10.21
N ALA A 71 -0.40 15.62 11.12
CA ALA A 71 -0.64 17.06 11.21
C ALA A 71 -0.23 17.78 9.91
N GLU A 72 0.92 17.42 9.31
CA GLU A 72 1.35 17.98 8.02
C GLU A 72 0.37 17.63 6.88
N ILE A 73 -0.09 16.38 6.82
CA ILE A 73 -1.08 15.96 5.79
C ILE A 73 -2.39 16.73 5.97
N GLN A 74 -2.88 16.85 7.20
CA GLN A 74 -4.09 17.62 7.51
C GLN A 74 -3.94 19.10 7.12
N ALA A 75 -2.79 19.71 7.42
CA ALA A 75 -2.51 21.10 7.07
C ALA A 75 -2.45 21.34 5.55
N PHE A 76 -1.89 20.40 4.79
CA PHE A 76 -1.82 20.49 3.32
C PHE A 76 -3.11 20.05 2.62
N TRP A 77 -4.04 19.40 3.33
CA TRP A 77 -5.25 18.84 2.73
C TRP A 77 -6.13 19.89 2.02
N PRO A 78 -6.41 21.09 2.57
CA PRO A 78 -7.18 22.11 1.88
C PRO A 78 -6.54 22.55 0.56
N GLU A 79 -5.23 22.74 0.54
CA GLU A 79 -4.48 23.10 -0.68
C GLU A 79 -4.52 21.96 -1.70
N PHE A 80 -4.36 20.71 -1.25
CA PHE A 80 -4.45 19.54 -2.11
C PHE A 80 -5.81 19.47 -2.82
N LYS A 81 -6.92 19.66 -2.08
CA LYS A 81 -8.27 19.64 -2.65
C LYS A 81 -8.46 20.67 -3.76
N ALA A 82 -7.88 21.86 -3.61
CA ALA A 82 -7.95 22.92 -4.62
C ALA A 82 -7.13 22.61 -5.90
N ASN A 83 -6.18 21.67 -5.82
CA ASN A 83 -5.28 21.30 -6.91
C ASN A 83 -5.45 19.82 -7.32
N LEU A 84 -6.61 19.21 -7.03
CA LEU A 84 -6.83 17.81 -7.33
C LEU A 84 -6.72 17.57 -8.84
N THR A 85 -6.11 16.44 -9.18
CA THR A 85 -6.01 15.90 -10.52
C THR A 85 -6.54 14.48 -10.54
N ASN A 86 -7.14 14.08 -11.67
CA ASN A 86 -7.58 12.71 -11.91
C ASN A 86 -6.41 11.77 -12.24
N ASP A 87 -5.20 12.31 -12.37
CA ASP A 87 -3.99 11.52 -12.60
C ASP A 87 -3.37 11.07 -11.26
N PRO A 88 -3.29 9.74 -11.00
CA PRO A 88 -2.67 9.22 -9.81
C PRO A 88 -1.19 9.57 -9.65
N GLU A 89 -0.43 9.63 -10.75
CA GLU A 89 1.00 9.95 -10.73
C GLU A 89 1.21 11.41 -10.31
N LEU A 90 0.43 12.32 -10.89
CA LEU A 90 0.48 13.73 -10.50
C LEU A 90 0.05 13.93 -9.05
N THR A 91 -0.93 13.16 -8.56
CA THR A 91 -1.33 13.15 -7.14
C THR A 91 -0.18 12.70 -6.25
N PHE A 92 0.47 11.59 -6.60
CA PHE A 92 1.64 11.08 -5.87
C PHE A 92 2.77 12.11 -5.85
N ASN A 93 3.09 12.70 -7.00
CA ASN A 93 4.17 13.69 -7.17
C ASN A 93 3.88 14.98 -6.39
N TRP A 94 2.62 15.43 -6.34
CA TRP A 94 2.21 16.59 -5.56
C TRP A 94 2.51 16.37 -4.07
N TRP A 95 2.06 15.24 -3.52
CA TRP A 95 2.32 14.88 -2.12
C TRP A 95 3.81 14.68 -1.86
N GLN A 96 4.55 14.06 -2.79
CA GLN A 96 6.00 13.89 -2.67
C GLN A 96 6.75 15.21 -2.62
N LYS A 97 6.33 16.20 -3.42
CA LYS A 97 6.90 17.56 -3.40
C LYS A 97 6.61 18.30 -2.10
N LYS A 98 5.41 18.13 -1.52
CA LYS A 98 5.01 18.77 -0.25
C LYS A 98 5.64 18.10 0.96
N LEU A 99 5.78 16.77 0.92
CA LEU A 99 6.24 15.95 2.02
C LEU A 99 7.66 15.41 1.76
N VAL A 100 8.64 16.32 1.65
CA VAL A 100 10.01 16.10 1.11
C VAL A 100 10.83 14.99 1.79
N LYS A 101 10.41 14.46 2.95
CA LYS A 101 11.14 13.38 3.65
C LYS A 101 10.90 12.02 2.97
N LYS A 102 11.98 11.36 2.54
CA LYS A 102 11.97 10.00 1.94
C LYS A 102 11.21 8.95 2.77
N THR A 103 11.13 9.12 4.09
CA THR A 103 10.40 8.21 5.00
C THR A 103 8.88 8.25 4.84
N ARG A 104 8.34 9.19 4.06
CA ARG A 104 6.91 9.40 3.89
C ARG A 104 6.32 8.67 2.67
N TYR A 105 7.16 8.02 1.87
CA TYR A 105 6.76 7.33 0.64
C TYR A 105 5.52 6.43 0.83
N ILE A 106 5.52 5.54 1.82
CA ILE A 106 4.43 4.57 2.00
C ILE A 106 3.10 5.24 2.34
N SER A 107 3.13 6.38 3.05
CA SER A 107 1.94 7.16 3.40
C SER A 107 1.42 7.91 2.18
N ILE A 108 2.32 8.47 1.37
CA ILE A 108 1.97 9.15 0.12
C ILE A 108 1.35 8.17 -0.88
N ALA A 109 1.97 6.99 -1.04
CA ALA A 109 1.44 5.94 -1.90
C ALA A 109 0.06 5.46 -1.41
N TYR A 110 -0.12 5.33 -0.09
CA TYR A 110 -1.41 4.95 0.49
C TYR A 110 -2.50 6.03 0.30
N LEU A 111 -2.17 7.31 0.49
CA LEU A 111 -3.09 8.42 0.20
C LEU A 111 -3.51 8.39 -1.28
N THR A 112 -2.53 8.25 -2.18
CA THR A 112 -2.79 8.15 -3.63
C THR A 112 -3.69 6.98 -3.95
N HIS A 113 -3.45 5.82 -3.33
CA HIS A 113 -4.30 4.64 -3.44
C HIS A 113 -5.75 4.91 -2.99
N LEU A 114 -5.95 5.58 -1.85
CA LEU A 114 -7.29 5.89 -1.34
C LEU A 114 -8.04 6.89 -2.23
N ILE A 115 -7.36 7.94 -2.70
CA ILE A 115 -7.92 8.98 -3.55
C ILE A 115 -8.32 8.39 -4.91
N HIS A 116 -7.46 7.53 -5.47
CA HIS A 116 -7.64 6.91 -6.79
C HIS A 116 -8.05 5.44 -6.70
N ASN A 117 -8.91 5.09 -5.74
CA ASN A 117 -9.23 3.69 -5.44
C ASN A 117 -9.85 2.91 -6.62
N GLN A 118 -10.50 3.61 -7.56
CA GLN A 118 -11.07 3.03 -8.78
C GLN A 118 -9.99 2.58 -9.78
N SER A 119 -8.78 3.12 -9.66
CA SER A 119 -7.65 2.79 -10.54
C SER A 119 -6.96 1.47 -10.18
N ASN A 120 -7.45 0.73 -9.17
CA ASN A 120 -6.84 -0.52 -8.66
C ASN A 120 -5.34 -0.36 -8.38
N LEU A 121 -4.95 0.76 -7.76
CA LEU A 121 -3.58 0.92 -7.29
C LEU A 121 -3.36 -0.03 -6.11
N PRO A 122 -2.21 -0.73 -6.02
CA PRO A 122 -1.92 -1.60 -4.89
C PRO A 122 -1.58 -0.78 -3.63
N ILE A 123 -1.74 -1.37 -2.45
CA ILE A 123 -1.18 -0.79 -1.23
C ILE A 123 0.29 -1.20 -1.19
N ILE A 124 1.17 -0.29 -1.62
CA ILE A 124 2.61 -0.55 -1.55
C ILE A 124 3.17 -0.18 -0.18
N ASP A 125 3.78 -1.15 0.49
CA ASP A 125 4.70 -0.90 1.58
C ASP A 125 5.97 -1.75 1.46
N GLN A 126 6.82 -1.72 2.49
CA GLN A 126 8.07 -2.47 2.47
C GLN A 126 7.85 -3.99 2.36
N HIS A 127 6.74 -4.54 2.85
CA HIS A 127 6.46 -5.97 2.82
C HIS A 127 5.97 -6.38 1.43
N ASN A 128 4.98 -5.67 0.86
CA ASN A 128 4.53 -5.94 -0.50
C ASN A 128 5.68 -5.87 -1.51
N PHE A 129 6.52 -4.83 -1.41
CA PHE A 129 7.65 -4.65 -2.31
C PHE A 129 8.73 -5.73 -2.14
N ARG A 130 9.05 -6.12 -0.89
CA ARG A 130 9.96 -7.23 -0.62
C ARG A 130 9.42 -8.56 -1.13
N ALA A 131 8.12 -8.81 -0.99
CA ALA A 131 7.48 -10.02 -1.48
C ALA A 131 7.62 -10.15 -2.99
N MET A 132 7.29 -9.08 -3.73
CA MET A 132 7.47 -9.03 -5.19
C MET A 132 8.93 -9.36 -5.57
N ASN A 133 9.90 -8.69 -4.96
CA ASN A 133 11.31 -8.88 -5.27
C ASN A 133 11.81 -10.29 -4.94
N ASP A 134 11.46 -10.82 -3.75
CA ASP A 134 11.84 -12.18 -3.33
C ASP A 134 11.24 -13.25 -4.26
N LEU A 135 9.99 -13.07 -4.68
CA LEU A 135 9.33 -13.99 -5.62
C LEU A 135 9.98 -13.99 -6.99
N PHE A 136 10.37 -12.82 -7.53
CA PHE A 136 11.13 -12.77 -8.77
C PHE A 136 12.49 -13.48 -8.66
N ILE A 137 13.23 -13.24 -7.57
CA ILE A 137 14.52 -13.91 -7.32
C ILE A 137 14.33 -15.43 -7.25
N ARG A 138 13.37 -15.91 -6.47
CA ARG A 138 13.10 -17.36 -6.32
C ARG A 138 12.65 -18.03 -7.61
N ALA A 139 11.99 -17.30 -8.49
CA ALA A 139 11.62 -17.77 -9.81
C ALA A 139 12.77 -17.77 -10.83
N GLY A 140 13.99 -17.40 -10.41
CA GLY A 140 15.20 -17.42 -11.23
C GLY A 140 15.41 -16.19 -12.09
N HIS A 141 14.71 -15.07 -11.81
CA HIS A 141 14.96 -13.83 -12.51
C HIS A 141 16.26 -13.19 -12.02
N ASP A 142 17.19 -12.94 -12.93
CA ASP A 142 18.46 -12.28 -12.63
C ASP A 142 18.30 -10.76 -12.68
N PHE A 143 18.23 -10.14 -11.52
CA PHE A 143 18.28 -8.68 -11.34
C PHE A 143 18.70 -8.36 -9.92
N LEU A 144 19.23 -7.15 -9.71
CA LEU A 144 19.54 -6.64 -8.39
C LEU A 144 18.31 -5.87 -7.85
N PRO A 145 17.51 -6.45 -6.94
CA PRO A 145 16.32 -5.78 -6.44
C PRO A 145 16.69 -4.61 -5.54
N LYS A 146 15.91 -3.54 -5.68
CA LYS A 146 15.91 -2.43 -4.73
C LYS A 146 15.39 -2.90 -3.36
N LYS A 147 15.98 -2.41 -2.27
CA LYS A 147 15.58 -2.81 -0.90
C LYS A 147 14.26 -2.17 -0.42
N LYS A 148 13.94 -0.96 -0.88
CA LYS A 148 12.79 -0.18 -0.42
C LYS A 148 12.16 0.54 -1.61
N PRO A 149 10.81 0.62 -1.69
CA PRO A 149 10.18 1.43 -2.71
C PRO A 149 10.37 2.93 -2.40
N SER A 150 10.40 3.77 -3.42
CA SER A 150 10.66 5.21 -3.27
C SER A 150 10.14 6.11 -4.38
N ASN A 151 9.64 5.58 -5.50
CA ASN A 151 9.12 6.38 -6.62
C ASN A 151 7.83 5.78 -7.20
N TRP A 152 7.20 6.51 -8.12
CA TRP A 152 5.97 6.09 -8.78
C TRP A 152 6.12 4.76 -9.54
N ASP A 153 7.25 4.55 -10.20
CA ASP A 153 7.53 3.32 -10.96
C ASP A 153 7.43 2.06 -10.08
N ASP A 154 7.77 2.14 -8.79
CA ASP A 154 7.63 1.02 -7.86
C ASP A 154 6.14 0.64 -7.65
N ILE A 155 5.22 1.61 -7.64
CA ILE A 155 3.76 1.37 -7.59
C ILE A 155 3.29 0.70 -8.88
N VAL A 156 3.74 1.22 -10.04
CA VAL A 156 3.40 0.69 -11.35
C VAL A 156 3.91 -0.75 -11.51
N ALA A 157 5.14 -1.03 -11.07
CA ALA A 157 5.72 -2.36 -11.09
C ALA A 157 4.93 -3.34 -10.22
N LEU A 158 4.58 -2.95 -8.99
CA LEU A 158 3.76 -3.78 -8.10
C LEU A 158 2.37 -4.03 -8.68
N LYS A 159 1.74 -3.02 -9.28
CA LYS A 159 0.43 -3.15 -9.93
C LYS A 159 0.47 -4.18 -11.06
N LYS A 160 1.46 -4.07 -11.96
CA LYS A 160 1.67 -5.01 -13.07
C LYS A 160 1.93 -6.42 -12.56
N PHE A 161 2.76 -6.55 -11.52
CA PHE A 161 3.05 -7.83 -10.88
C PHE A 161 1.78 -8.49 -10.33
N MET A 162 0.98 -7.75 -9.55
CA MET A 162 -0.26 -8.27 -8.98
C MET A 162 -1.29 -8.65 -10.03
N ALA A 163 -1.46 -7.81 -11.06
CA ALA A 163 -2.34 -8.12 -12.18
C ALA A 163 -1.90 -9.41 -12.91
N ALA A 164 -0.60 -9.56 -13.17
CA ALA A 164 -0.06 -10.75 -13.81
C ALA A 164 -0.18 -12.00 -12.93
N LEU A 165 -0.04 -11.87 -11.61
CA LEU A 165 -0.22 -12.97 -10.66
C LEU A 165 -1.70 -13.38 -10.60
N GLN A 166 -2.63 -12.44 -10.63
CA GLN A 166 -4.07 -12.70 -10.58
C GLN A 166 -4.56 -13.58 -11.73
N LEU A 167 -3.93 -13.50 -12.91
CA LEU A 167 -4.25 -14.37 -14.04
C LEU A 167 -4.07 -15.87 -13.72
N TYR A 168 -3.17 -16.22 -12.81
CA TYR A 168 -2.95 -17.60 -12.35
C TYR A 168 -3.85 -17.98 -11.17
N PHE A 169 -4.48 -17.00 -10.52
CA PHE A 169 -5.36 -17.20 -9.37
C PHE A 169 -6.71 -16.50 -9.60
N PRO A 170 -7.49 -16.90 -10.64
CA PRO A 170 -8.70 -16.16 -11.06
C PRO A 170 -9.81 -16.13 -10.02
N LYS A 171 -9.80 -17.06 -9.06
CA LYS A 171 -10.73 -17.08 -7.92
C LYS A 171 -10.32 -16.12 -6.78
N ARG A 172 -9.15 -15.50 -6.86
CA ARG A 172 -8.63 -14.57 -5.85
C ARG A 172 -8.82 -13.14 -6.31
N SER A 173 -9.36 -12.33 -5.40
CA SER A 173 -9.49 -10.90 -5.58
C SER A 173 -8.12 -10.20 -5.51
N PHE A 174 -8.03 -9.02 -6.12
CA PHE A 174 -6.84 -8.18 -6.02
C PHE A 174 -6.48 -7.84 -4.56
N ALA A 175 -7.50 -7.70 -3.70
CA ALA A 175 -7.34 -7.45 -2.27
C ALA A 175 -6.83 -8.68 -1.49
N GLU A 176 -7.12 -9.91 -1.92
CA GLU A 176 -6.49 -11.11 -1.35
C GLU A 176 -5.02 -11.21 -1.75
N ILE A 177 -4.69 -10.89 -3.00
CA ILE A 177 -3.31 -10.85 -3.47
C ILE A 177 -2.50 -9.80 -2.70
N ASP A 178 -3.06 -8.61 -2.50
CA ASP A 178 -2.41 -7.54 -1.72
C ASP A 178 -2.08 -7.99 -0.28
N ARG A 179 -3.06 -8.60 0.40
CA ARG A 179 -2.89 -9.13 1.77
C ARG A 179 -1.92 -10.30 1.82
N PHE A 180 -1.97 -11.20 0.84
CA PHE A 180 -1.01 -12.29 0.70
C PHE A 180 0.41 -11.73 0.58
N LEU A 181 0.66 -10.76 -0.31
CA LEU A 181 1.99 -10.17 -0.49
C LEU A 181 2.48 -9.46 0.78
N MET A 182 1.58 -8.77 1.48
CA MET A 182 1.92 -8.16 2.77
C MET A 182 2.38 -9.21 3.79
N MET A 183 1.67 -10.34 3.92
CA MET A 183 2.04 -11.40 4.85
C MET A 183 3.27 -12.18 4.37
N TYR A 184 3.38 -12.47 3.07
CA TYR A 184 4.56 -13.09 2.48
C TYR A 184 5.82 -12.28 2.76
N GLY A 185 5.77 -10.97 2.49
CA GLY A 185 6.88 -10.06 2.72
C GLY A 185 7.25 -9.86 4.20
N ARG A 186 6.35 -10.26 5.11
CA ARG A 186 6.58 -10.20 6.55
C ARG A 186 7.18 -11.50 7.10
N TYR A 187 6.75 -12.65 6.60
CA TYR A 187 7.06 -13.97 7.18
C TYR A 187 8.01 -14.83 6.33
N HIS A 188 8.05 -14.64 5.01
CA HIS A 188 8.77 -15.51 4.09
C HIS A 188 9.93 -14.81 3.35
N ALA A 189 9.78 -13.53 3.01
CA ALA A 189 10.83 -12.78 2.33
C ALA A 189 12.01 -12.47 3.26
N LYS A 190 13.24 -12.59 2.75
CA LYS A 190 14.45 -12.24 3.51
C LYS A 190 14.46 -10.73 3.85
N ARG A 191 14.95 -10.39 5.05
CA ARG A 191 14.92 -9.03 5.60
C ARG A 191 15.91 -8.07 4.97
#